data_AF-A0A822D7P8-F1
#
_entry.id   AF-A0A822D7P8-F1
#
_cell.length_a   1.000
_cell.length_b   1.000
_cell.length_c   1.000
_cell.angle_alpha   90.00
_cell.angle_beta   90.00
_cell.angle_gamma   90.00
#
_symmetry.space_group_name_H-M   'P 1'
#
loop_
_entity.id
_entity.type
_entity.pdbx_description
1 polymer ?
#
loop_
_entity_poly.entity_id
_entity_poly.type
_entity_poly.pdbx_seq_one_letter_code
_entity_poly.pdbx_strand_id
1 'polypeptide(L)'
;MRDLSHQQIVEAERRKGSMDGSFQNRIIINISGVRFETFKSTLEVYQNTLLGNAKRRKYYYDNVLNEYFFDRHRGCFEAILYYYQSKGRLRRPNSVALDTFLEEITFFDLGQDALAQVRKDEN
;
A
#
# COMPACT_ATOMS: atom_id res chain seq x y z
N MET A 1 32.77 -41.63 1.68
CA MET A 1 31.85 -40.48 1.54
C MET A 1 31.68 -39.89 2.93
N ARG A 2 31.90 -38.59 3.13
CA ARG A 2 31.71 -37.95 4.44
C ARG A 2 30.25 -37.55 4.53
N ASP A 3 29.49 -38.18 5.44
CA ASP A 3 28.14 -37.74 5.78
C ASP A 3 28.23 -36.33 6.37
N LEU A 4 27.42 -35.43 5.81
CA LEU A 4 27.23 -34.09 6.36
C LEU A 4 26.54 -34.22 7.72
N SER A 5 27.02 -33.48 8.73
CA SER A 5 26.43 -33.60 10.07
C SER A 5 24.98 -33.12 10.07
N HIS A 6 24.12 -33.78 10.84
CA HIS A 6 22.70 -33.42 10.98
C HIS A 6 22.51 -31.93 11.33
N GLN A 7 23.47 -31.33 12.04
CA GLN A 7 23.48 -29.90 12.37
C GLN A 7 23.64 -29.01 11.14
N GLN A 8 24.46 -29.40 10.15
CA GLN A 8 24.63 -28.65 8.91
C GLN A 8 23.37 -28.71 8.02
N ILE A 9 22.63 -29.81 8.07
CA ILE A 9 21.35 -29.97 7.35
C ILE A 9 20.28 -29.07 7.97
N VAL A 10 20.14 -29.07 9.30
CA VAL A 10 19.18 -28.19 10.01
C VAL A 10 19.49 -26.71 9.82
N GLU A 11 20.77 -26.32 9.79
CA GLU A 11 21.17 -24.95 9.49
C GLU A 11 20.92 -24.56 8.02
N ALA A 12 21.12 -25.48 7.08
CA ALA A 12 20.81 -25.26 5.66
C ALA A 12 19.29 -25.14 5.42
N GLU A 13 18.47 -25.90 6.14
CA GLU A 13 17.00 -25.81 6.11
C GLU A 13 16.49 -24.51 6.75
N ARG A 14 17.10 -24.06 7.87
CA ARG A 14 16.80 -22.74 8.46
C ARG A 14 17.18 -21.57 7.54
N ARG A 15 18.27 -21.70 6.78
CA ARG A 15 18.69 -20.68 5.78
C ARG A 15 17.82 -20.69 4.52
N LYS A 16 17.24 -21.83 4.15
CA LYS A 16 16.20 -21.91 3.10
C LYS A 16 14.87 -21.27 3.52
N GLY A 17 14.61 -21.16 4.82
CA GLY A 17 13.40 -20.53 5.37
C GLY A 17 13.39 -19.01 5.44
N SER A 18 14.44 -18.30 4.99
CA SER A 18 14.56 -16.85 5.20
C SER A 18 14.88 -16.02 3.95
N MET A 19 14.74 -16.57 2.73
CA MET A 19 15.12 -15.85 1.50
C MET A 19 14.02 -15.81 0.41
N ASP A 20 12.77 -16.16 0.71
CA ASP A 20 11.67 -16.19 -0.30
C ASP A 20 10.37 -15.46 0.12
N GLY A 21 10.42 -14.63 1.17
CA GLY A 21 9.25 -13.90 1.67
C GLY A 21 9.13 -12.43 1.23
N SER A 22 10.20 -11.84 0.70
CA SER A 22 10.25 -10.39 0.45
C SER A 22 9.50 -9.97 -0.82
N PHE A 23 9.44 -10.84 -1.84
CA PHE A 23 8.68 -10.60 -3.07
C PHE A 23 7.18 -10.88 -2.90
N GLN A 24 6.78 -11.83 -2.06
CA GLN A 24 5.37 -12.13 -1.77
C GLN A 24 4.65 -11.03 -0.96
N ASN A 25 5.38 -10.04 -0.48
CA ASN A 25 4.82 -8.98 0.36
C ASN A 25 4.59 -7.67 -0.39
N ARG A 26 4.90 -7.61 -1.69
CA ARG A 26 4.63 -6.45 -2.54
C ARG A 26 3.26 -6.57 -3.18
N ILE A 27 2.62 -5.43 -3.36
CA ILE A 27 1.32 -5.31 -4.00
C ILE A 27 1.38 -4.23 -5.07
N ILE A 28 0.68 -4.47 -6.17
CA ILE A 28 0.53 -3.50 -7.25
C ILE A 28 -0.84 -2.84 -7.11
N ILE A 29 -0.85 -1.52 -7.18
CA ILE A 29 -2.06 -0.70 -7.20
C ILE A 29 -2.03 0.10 -8.50
N ASN A 30 -2.96 -0.22 -9.38
CA ASN A 30 -3.13 0.42 -10.67
C ASN A 30 -4.24 1.49 -10.57
N ILE A 31 -3.86 2.74 -10.77
CA ILE A 31 -4.77 3.90 -10.79
C ILE A 31 -4.94 4.36 -12.22
N SER A 32 -6.06 3.98 -12.84
CA SER A 32 -6.41 4.28 -14.23
C SER A 32 -5.23 4.09 -15.21
N GLY A 33 -4.44 3.03 -15.05
CA GLY A 33 -3.28 2.69 -15.89
C GLY A 33 -1.90 3.01 -15.29
N VAL A 34 -1.81 3.84 -14.24
CA VAL A 34 -0.54 4.13 -13.55
C VAL A 34 -0.34 3.13 -12.42
N ARG A 35 0.75 2.36 -12.50
CA ARG A 35 1.07 1.33 -11.50
C ARG A 35 1.96 1.89 -10.40
N PHE A 36 1.48 1.73 -9.18
CA PHE A 36 2.23 1.97 -7.95
C PHE A 36 2.52 0.63 -7.30
N GLU A 37 3.70 0.54 -6.69
CA GLU A 37 4.13 -0.65 -5.96
C GLU A 37 4.45 -0.26 -4.52
N THR A 38 3.99 -1.08 -3.58
CA THR A 38 4.31 -0.90 -2.15
C THR A 38 4.30 -2.23 -1.42
N PHE A 39 4.65 -2.23 -0.14
CA PHE A 39 4.52 -3.41 0.71
C PHE A 39 3.11 -3.48 1.31
N LYS A 40 2.59 -4.70 1.43
CA LYS A 40 1.34 -5.00 2.14
C LYS A 40 1.37 -4.42 3.58
N SER A 41 2.50 -4.56 4.27
CA SER A 41 2.72 -4.02 5.61
C SER A 41 2.61 -2.49 5.66
N THR A 42 2.94 -1.77 4.59
CA THR A 42 2.78 -0.31 4.50
C THR A 42 1.30 0.07 4.60
N LEU A 43 0.42 -0.65 3.92
CA LEU A 43 -1.03 -0.38 3.97
C LEU A 43 -1.64 -0.79 5.31
N GLU A 44 -1.19 -1.91 5.86
CA GLU A 44 -1.75 -2.50 7.10
C GLU A 44 -1.45 -1.68 8.36
N VAL A 45 -0.64 -0.61 8.26
CA VAL A 45 -0.52 0.42 9.30
C VAL A 45 -1.87 1.05 9.63
N TYR A 46 -2.75 1.24 8.63
CA TYR A 46 -4.06 1.88 8.80
C TYR A 46 -5.19 0.95 8.35
N GLN A 47 -5.47 -0.08 9.15
CA GLN A 47 -6.44 -1.14 8.84
C GLN A 47 -7.89 -0.68 8.71
N ASN A 48 -8.22 0.53 9.19
CA ASN A 48 -9.52 1.15 9.06
C ASN A 48 -9.75 1.75 7.66
N THR A 49 -8.71 2.00 6.88
CA THR A 49 -8.81 2.59 5.53
C THR A 49 -9.20 1.55 4.47
N LEU A 50 -9.57 2.00 3.26
CA LEU A 50 -9.91 1.09 2.16
C LEU A 50 -8.73 0.18 1.81
N LEU A 51 -7.54 0.77 1.61
CA LEU A 51 -6.34 0.03 1.21
C LEU A 51 -5.76 -0.78 2.36
N GLY A 52 -5.82 -0.30 3.61
CA GLY A 52 -5.33 -1.06 4.76
C GLY A 52 -6.18 -2.28 5.10
N ASN A 53 -7.48 -2.24 4.81
CA ASN A 53 -8.39 -3.34 5.11
C ASN A 53 -8.40 -4.40 3.98
N ALA A 54 -7.84 -5.58 4.26
CA ALA A 54 -7.77 -6.68 3.30
C ALA A 54 -9.13 -7.10 2.71
N LYS A 55 -10.20 -7.06 3.52
CA LYS A 55 -11.55 -7.43 3.06
C LYS A 55 -12.13 -6.39 2.11
N ARG A 56 -11.81 -5.10 2.31
CA ARG A 56 -12.32 -4.00 1.47
C ARG A 56 -11.54 -3.89 0.17
N ARG A 57 -10.21 -3.90 0.21
CA ARG A 57 -9.40 -3.83 -1.03
C ARG A 57 -9.63 -5.04 -1.94
N LYS A 58 -10.00 -6.21 -1.40
CA LYS A 58 -10.30 -7.42 -2.20
C LYS A 58 -11.32 -7.18 -3.31
N TYR A 59 -12.28 -6.27 -3.13
CA TYR A 59 -13.27 -5.95 -4.16
C TYR A 59 -12.69 -5.28 -5.42
N TYR A 60 -11.47 -4.75 -5.33
CA TYR A 60 -10.77 -4.06 -6.42
C TYR A 60 -9.68 -4.91 -7.05
N TYR A 61 -9.52 -6.16 -6.62
CA TYR A 61 -8.42 -7.01 -7.06
C TYR A 61 -8.74 -7.70 -8.39
N ASP A 62 -7.87 -7.48 -9.38
CA ASP A 62 -7.84 -8.18 -10.65
C ASP A 62 -6.93 -9.42 -10.53
N ASN A 63 -7.54 -10.62 -10.64
CA ASN A 63 -6.82 -11.88 -10.50
C ASN A 63 -6.00 -12.26 -11.74
N VAL A 64 -6.30 -11.67 -12.90
CA VAL A 64 -5.58 -11.93 -14.16
C VAL A 64 -4.29 -11.13 -14.16
N LEU A 65 -4.38 -9.86 -13.76
CA LEU A 65 -3.24 -8.93 -13.74
C LEU A 65 -2.48 -8.91 -12.41
N ASN A 66 -3.02 -9.58 -11.37
CA ASN A 66 -2.45 -9.62 -10.02
C ASN A 66 -2.22 -8.20 -9.44
N GLU A 67 -3.20 -7.33 -9.61
CA GLU A 67 -3.15 -5.93 -9.15
C GLU A 67 -4.49 -5.48 -8.58
N TYR A 68 -4.47 -4.44 -7.75
CA TYR A 68 -5.69 -3.73 -7.38
C TYR A 68 -5.94 -2.63 -8.40
N PHE A 69 -7.10 -2.60 -9.04
CA PHE A 69 -7.47 -1.60 -10.02
C PHE A 69 -8.47 -0.58 -9.48
N PHE A 70 -8.19 0.69 -9.70
CA PHE A 70 -9.05 1.81 -9.34
C PHE A 70 -9.15 2.77 -10.53
N ASP A 71 -10.37 3.04 -11.00
CA ASP A 71 -10.60 4.08 -11.99
C ASP A 71 -10.78 5.45 -11.29
N ARG A 72 -9.65 6.05 -10.88
CA ARG A 72 -9.58 7.19 -9.96
C ARG A 72 -8.51 8.20 -10.37
N HIS A 73 -8.46 9.34 -9.68
CA HIS A 73 -7.57 10.44 -10.06
C HIS A 73 -6.07 10.11 -9.83
N ARG A 74 -5.34 9.85 -10.92
CA ARG A 74 -3.91 9.49 -10.93
C ARG A 74 -3.05 10.45 -10.12
N GLY A 75 -3.24 11.77 -10.31
CA GLY A 75 -2.42 12.80 -9.68
C GLY A 75 -2.57 12.87 -8.16
N CYS A 76 -3.63 12.31 -7.59
CA CYS A 76 -3.84 12.29 -6.14
C CYS A 76 -3.10 11.14 -5.47
N PHE A 77 -2.93 10.03 -6.18
CA PHE A 77 -2.60 8.76 -5.54
C PHE A 77 -1.19 8.72 -4.95
N GLU A 78 -0.23 9.47 -5.52
CA GLU A 78 1.10 9.59 -4.94
C GLU A 78 1.04 10.11 -3.49
N ALA A 79 0.24 11.14 -3.23
CA ALA A 79 0.05 11.68 -1.89
C ALA A 79 -0.73 10.72 -0.97
N ILE A 80 -1.73 10.01 -1.50
CA ILE A 80 -2.46 8.97 -0.76
C ILE A 80 -1.52 7.83 -0.35
N LEU A 81 -0.67 7.35 -1.25
CA LEU A 81 0.30 6.30 -0.94
C LEU A 81 1.36 6.79 0.05
N TYR A 82 1.83 8.03 -0.12
CA TYR A 82 2.78 8.65 0.79
C TYR A 82 2.23 8.79 2.22
N TYR A 83 0.93 9.00 2.41
CA TYR A 83 0.30 9.00 3.72
C TYR A 83 0.57 7.70 4.50
N TYR A 84 0.47 6.54 3.83
CA TYR A 84 0.82 5.25 4.44
C TYR A 84 2.32 5.13 4.72
N GLN A 85 3.16 5.48 3.73
CA GLN A 85 4.61 5.34 3.82
C GLN A 85 5.23 6.21 4.92
N SER A 86 4.73 7.45 5.04
CA SER A 86 5.17 8.43 6.03
C SER A 86 4.52 8.25 7.40
N LYS A 87 3.56 7.33 7.52
CA LYS A 87 2.75 7.12 8.73
C LYS A 87 2.03 8.40 9.17
N GLY A 88 1.35 9.05 8.22
CA GLY A 88 0.36 10.08 8.54
C GLY A 88 0.57 11.44 7.89
N ARG A 89 1.63 11.66 7.12
CA ARG A 89 1.80 12.94 6.42
C ARG A 89 0.96 12.96 5.15
N LEU A 90 -0.02 13.85 5.11
CA LEU A 90 -0.88 14.08 3.96
C LEU A 90 -0.71 15.52 3.48
N ARG A 91 -0.35 15.69 2.21
CA ARG A 91 -0.18 16.98 1.54
C ARG A 91 -0.81 16.91 0.17
N ARG A 92 -1.60 17.92 -0.18
CA ARG A 92 -2.22 18.01 -1.51
C ARG A 92 -1.14 18.32 -2.56
N PRO A 93 -1.13 17.61 -3.71
CA PRO A 93 -0.29 18.02 -4.84
C PRO A 93 -0.75 19.36 -5.41
N ASN A 94 0.19 20.26 -5.70
CA ASN A 94 -0.13 21.62 -6.21
C ASN A 94 -0.91 21.61 -7.54
N SER A 95 -0.75 20.57 -8.35
CA SER A 95 -1.45 20.39 -9.63
C SER A 95 -2.88 19.87 -9.50
N VAL A 96 -3.35 19.59 -8.28
CA VAL A 96 -4.67 18.98 -8.01
C VAL A 96 -5.54 19.97 -7.24
N ALA A 97 -6.78 20.15 -7.68
CA ALA A 97 -7.75 20.99 -6.99
C ALA A 97 -8.12 20.43 -5.60
N LEU A 98 -8.43 21.32 -4.65
CA LEU A 98 -8.69 20.93 -3.26
C LEU A 98 -9.87 19.97 -3.12
N ASP A 99 -10.98 20.26 -3.79
CA ASP A 99 -12.18 19.42 -3.85
C ASP A 99 -11.87 18.01 -4.37
N THR A 100 -11.16 17.91 -5.50
CA THR A 100 -10.73 16.62 -6.07
C THR A 100 -9.90 15.82 -5.07
N PHE A 101 -8.98 16.48 -4.35
CA PHE A 101 -8.17 15.77 -3.36
C PHE A 101 -8.98 15.31 -2.14
N LEU A 102 -9.91 16.13 -1.65
CA LEU A 102 -10.82 15.78 -0.55
C LEU A 102 -11.75 14.61 -0.92
N GLU A 103 -12.20 14.54 -2.17
CA GLU A 103 -12.96 13.41 -2.69
C GLU A 103 -12.14 12.11 -2.67
N GLU A 104 -10.87 12.15 -3.09
CA GLU A 104 -9.99 10.97 -3.03
C GLU A 104 -9.68 10.52 -1.60
N ILE A 105 -9.45 11.46 -0.68
CA ILE A 105 -9.25 11.15 0.75
C ILE A 105 -10.47 10.43 1.33
N THR A 106 -11.65 10.89 0.93
CA THR A 106 -12.94 10.30 1.33
C THR A 106 -13.12 8.91 0.70
N PHE A 107 -12.81 8.76 -0.58
CA PHE A 107 -12.91 7.48 -1.30
C PHE A 107 -12.00 6.40 -0.72
N PHE A 108 -10.71 6.72 -0.50
CA PHE A 108 -9.76 5.81 0.13
C PHE A 108 -9.96 5.65 1.63
N ASP A 109 -10.90 6.41 2.20
CA ASP A 109 -11.35 6.36 3.58
C ASP A 109 -10.18 6.53 4.56
N LEU A 110 -9.41 7.61 4.40
CA LEU A 110 -8.27 7.90 5.28
C LEU A 110 -8.70 8.42 6.66
N GLY A 111 -10.00 8.68 6.85
CA GLY A 111 -10.58 9.15 8.11
C GLY A 111 -10.66 10.68 8.24
N GLN A 112 -11.36 11.13 9.29
CA GLN A 112 -11.63 12.55 9.53
C GLN A 112 -10.37 13.35 9.88
N ASP A 113 -9.40 12.74 10.57
CA ASP A 113 -8.15 13.40 10.93
C ASP A 113 -7.34 13.80 9.69
N ALA A 114 -7.33 12.93 8.67
CA ALA A 114 -6.68 13.21 7.39
C ALA A 114 -7.36 14.38 6.64
N LEU A 115 -8.71 14.42 6.64
CA LEU A 115 -9.47 15.52 6.06
C LEU A 115 -9.22 16.84 6.81
N ALA A 116 -9.18 16.80 8.14
CA ALA A 116 -8.93 17.96 8.98
C ALA A 116 -7.52 18.53 8.76
N GLN A 117 -6.51 17.65 8.63
CA GLN A 117 -5.14 18.05 8.33
C GLN A 117 -5.06 18.84 7.02
N VAL A 118 -5.65 18.31 5.93
CA VAL A 118 -5.63 18.99 4.63
C VAL A 118 -6.35 20.33 4.69
N ARG A 119 -7.51 20.41 5.34
CA ARG A 119 -8.22 21.70 5.51
C ARG A 119 -7.45 22.73 6.31
N LYS A 120 -6.68 22.29 7.31
CA LYS A 120 -5.84 23.18 8.12
C LYS A 120 -4.65 23.72 7.33
N ASP A 121 -4.06 22.92 6.46
CA ASP A 121 -2.90 23.31 5.65
C ASP A 121 -3.24 24.32 4.54
N GLU A 122 -4.52 24.51 4.22
CA GLU A 122 -5.02 25.41 3.16
C GLU A 122 -5.56 26.75 3.71
N ASN A 123 -5.62 26.90 5.04
CA ASN A 123 -6.02 28.13 5.74
C ASN A 123 -4.79 28.89 6.24
#